data_AF-A0AAW5SWK3-F1
#
_entry.id   AF-A0AAW5SWK3-F1
#
_cell.length_a   1.000
_cell.length_b   1.000
_cell.length_c   1.000
_cell.angle_alpha   90.00
_cell.angle_beta   90.00
_cell.angle_gamma   90.00
#
_symmetry.space_group_name_H-M   'P 1'
#
loop_
_entity.id
_entity.type
_entity.pdbx_description
1 polymer ?
#
loop_
_entity_poly.entity_id
_entity_poly.type
_entity_poly.pdbx_seq_one_letter_code
_entity_poly.pdbx_strand_id
1 'polypeptide(L)'
;MSRADIVAAAAADMHGQLDLVTDKATLAPDELRSIPKWWHDLITAAPSDAVQLAVAQWNAELTPPLLPRFLGVLTERGIDVALVRVTAIDHTGLALLYSVRYSGDDARYVCGLPPATTLPEAATKLPASFQDFYTTIHAGMHLTLQGRHAIIKPDALKTWDEWTFGEDITFLDKPPQYIPSADKLYVVYNHNNAAMALVDTDPADPGVWGAEVGMLYDQSNQFGSTWELLDDWLSGWFTPCR
;
A
#
# COMPACT_ATOMS: atom_id res chain seq x y z
N MET A 1 14.41 21.28 -4.81
CA MET A 1 14.90 19.89 -4.84
C MET A 1 14.49 19.29 -6.18
N SER A 2 15.39 18.63 -6.89
CA SER A 2 15.07 17.98 -8.18
C SER A 2 14.42 16.61 -7.95
N ARG A 3 13.75 16.05 -8.97
CA ARG A 3 13.19 14.68 -8.90
C ARG A 3 14.26 13.63 -8.61
N ALA A 4 15.47 13.81 -9.14
CA ALA A 4 16.60 12.92 -8.85
C ALA A 4 17.02 12.98 -7.37
N ASP A 5 17.05 14.18 -6.77
CA ASP A 5 17.36 14.34 -5.34
C ASP A 5 16.30 13.68 -4.46
N ILE A 6 15.02 13.80 -4.83
CA ILE A 6 13.89 13.16 -4.13
C ILE A 6 14.03 11.63 -4.16
N VAL A 7 14.31 11.05 -5.33
CA VAL A 7 14.49 9.60 -5.49
C VAL A 7 15.71 9.10 -4.71
N ALA A 8 16.81 9.85 -4.70
CA ALA A 8 18.00 9.51 -3.93
C ALA A 8 17.72 9.53 -2.41
N ALA A 9 16.99 10.52 -1.92
CA ALA A 9 16.56 10.59 -0.52
C ALA A 9 15.62 9.42 -0.16
N ALA A 10 14.67 9.10 -1.04
CA ALA A 10 13.78 7.96 -0.88
C ALA A 10 14.52 6.62 -0.84
N ALA A 11 15.52 6.42 -1.69
CA ALA A 11 16.33 5.20 -1.70
C ALA A 11 17.01 4.95 -0.34
N ALA A 12 17.54 6.02 0.26
CA ALA A 12 18.17 5.96 1.58
C ALA A 12 17.16 5.66 2.70
N ASP A 13 16.01 6.35 2.71
CA ASP A 13 14.95 6.20 3.73
C ASP A 13 14.25 4.84 3.65
N MET A 14 13.94 4.38 2.44
CA MET A 14 13.24 3.12 2.21
C MET A 14 14.17 1.90 2.24
N HIS A 15 15.48 2.10 2.41
CA HIS A 15 16.51 1.06 2.48
C HIS A 15 16.57 0.14 1.24
N GLY A 16 16.50 0.72 0.04
CA GLY A 16 16.63 -0.01 -1.23
C GLY A 16 17.34 0.80 -2.30
N GLN A 17 17.48 0.22 -3.50
CA GLN A 17 17.99 0.95 -4.66
C GLN A 17 16.82 1.41 -5.52
N LEU A 18 16.80 2.72 -5.81
CA LEU A 18 15.80 3.35 -6.68
C LEU A 18 16.51 4.10 -7.81
N ASP A 19 16.23 3.71 -9.05
CA ASP A 19 16.69 4.40 -10.25
C ASP A 19 15.52 5.10 -10.92
N LEU A 20 15.62 6.42 -11.08
CA LEU A 20 14.58 7.20 -11.75
C LEU A 20 14.48 6.84 -13.23
N VAL A 21 13.26 6.57 -13.71
CA VAL A 21 12.98 6.44 -15.14
C VAL A 21 12.71 7.83 -15.72
N THR A 22 13.66 8.37 -16.47
CA THR A 22 13.59 9.72 -17.04
C THR A 22 13.09 9.77 -18.48
N ASP A 23 13.17 8.65 -19.20
CA ASP A 23 12.73 8.55 -20.60
C ASP A 23 12.11 7.17 -20.85
N LYS A 24 10.93 7.18 -21.48
CA LYS A 24 10.20 6.00 -21.90
C LYS A 24 11.03 5.09 -22.82
N ALA A 25 11.92 5.65 -23.63
CA ALA A 25 12.81 4.88 -24.51
C ALA A 25 13.80 3.99 -23.75
N THR A 26 14.03 4.26 -22.46
CA THR A 26 14.89 3.43 -21.61
C THR A 26 14.19 2.20 -21.05
N LEU A 27 12.86 2.12 -21.17
CA LEU A 27 12.09 0.98 -20.67
C LEU A 27 12.20 -0.20 -21.64
N ALA A 28 12.45 -1.39 -21.09
CA ALA A 28 12.38 -2.62 -21.85
C ALA A 28 10.93 -2.87 -22.34
N PRO A 29 10.74 -3.62 -23.45
CA PRO A 29 9.39 -3.94 -23.94
C PRO A 29 8.49 -4.63 -22.90
N ASP A 30 9.07 -5.45 -22.03
CA ASP A 30 8.32 -6.15 -20.97
C ASP A 30 7.92 -5.20 -19.84
N GLU A 31 8.82 -4.29 -19.45
CA GLU A 31 8.52 -3.21 -18.50
C GLU A 31 7.36 -2.34 -19.01
N LEU A 32 7.41 -1.92 -20.28
CA LEU A 32 6.34 -1.12 -20.90
C LEU A 32 4.98 -1.82 -20.93
N ARG A 33 4.96 -3.15 -21.04
CA ARG A 33 3.71 -3.95 -21.03
C ARG A 33 3.19 -4.20 -19.61
N SER A 34 4.05 -4.09 -18.61
CA SER A 34 3.72 -4.37 -17.21
C SER A 34 3.02 -3.22 -16.48
N ILE A 35 3.04 -2.01 -17.04
CA ILE A 35 2.49 -0.81 -16.39
C ILE A 35 1.33 -0.22 -17.19
N PRO A 36 0.33 0.39 -16.52
CA PRO A 36 -0.79 1.02 -17.21
C PRO A 36 -0.33 2.30 -17.93
N LYS A 37 -1.09 2.71 -18.95
CA LYS A 37 -0.72 3.83 -19.83
C LYS A 37 -0.43 5.12 -19.05
N TRP A 38 -1.20 5.41 -18.00
CA TRP A 38 -1.05 6.63 -17.22
C TRP A 38 0.29 6.73 -16.48
N TRP A 39 0.97 5.60 -16.19
CA TRP A 39 2.33 5.62 -15.64
C TRP A 39 3.34 6.17 -16.64
N HIS A 40 3.10 5.99 -17.94
CA HIS A 40 3.96 6.58 -18.98
C HIS A 40 3.87 8.11 -18.96
N ASP A 41 2.68 8.65 -18.69
CA ASP A 41 2.45 10.09 -18.71
C ASP A 41 3.19 10.79 -17.55
N LEU A 42 3.48 10.06 -16.46
CA LEU A 42 4.26 10.55 -15.32
C LEU A 42 5.75 10.79 -15.64
N ILE A 43 6.33 10.02 -16.58
CA ILE A 43 7.78 10.08 -16.89
C ILE A 43 8.18 11.51 -17.26
N THR A 44 7.34 12.18 -18.04
CA THR A 44 7.60 13.54 -18.55
C THR A 44 6.84 14.63 -17.80
N ALA A 45 5.90 14.27 -16.91
CA ALA A 45 5.12 15.24 -16.16
C ALA A 45 5.98 16.00 -15.14
N ALA A 46 5.71 17.29 -14.97
CA ALA A 46 6.28 18.05 -13.86
C ALA A 46 5.80 17.48 -12.50
N PRO A 47 6.58 17.60 -11.40
CA PRO A 47 6.25 16.95 -10.13
C PRO A 47 4.83 17.21 -9.59
N SER A 48 4.38 18.47 -9.61
CA SER A 48 3.01 18.82 -9.18
C SER A 48 1.94 18.18 -10.06
N ASP A 49 2.17 18.15 -11.37
CA ASP A 49 1.22 17.61 -12.34
C ASP A 49 1.17 16.08 -12.25
N ALA A 50 2.30 15.45 -11.95
CA ALA A 50 2.39 14.02 -11.70
C ALA A 50 1.56 13.60 -10.48
N VAL A 51 1.60 14.38 -9.40
CA VAL A 51 0.73 14.19 -8.22
C VAL A 51 -0.74 14.31 -8.62
N GLN A 52 -1.12 15.37 -9.33
CA GLN A 52 -2.52 15.57 -9.74
C GLN A 52 -3.01 14.46 -10.66
N LEU A 53 -2.19 14.01 -11.60
CA LEU A 53 -2.50 12.91 -12.51
C LEU A 53 -2.72 11.61 -11.74
N ALA A 54 -1.84 11.28 -10.79
CA ALA A 54 -1.99 10.09 -9.97
C ALA A 54 -3.27 10.13 -9.12
N VAL A 55 -3.56 11.25 -8.45
CA VAL A 55 -4.79 11.42 -7.64
C VAL A 55 -6.04 11.33 -8.52
N ALA A 56 -6.04 11.96 -9.70
CA ALA A 56 -7.15 11.89 -10.64
C ALA A 56 -7.39 10.45 -11.12
N GLN A 57 -6.31 9.71 -11.40
CA GLN A 57 -6.42 8.32 -11.82
C GLN A 57 -7.00 7.42 -10.72
N TRP A 58 -6.55 7.58 -9.47
CA TRP A 58 -7.08 6.81 -8.34
C TRP A 58 -8.59 7.02 -8.17
N ASN A 59 -9.04 8.27 -8.25
CA ASN A 59 -10.47 8.61 -8.17
C ASN A 59 -11.28 8.10 -9.37
N ALA A 60 -10.67 7.94 -10.54
CA ALA A 60 -11.35 7.46 -11.74
C ALA A 60 -11.53 5.94 -11.75
N GLU A 61 -10.55 5.19 -11.25
CA GLU A 61 -10.55 3.71 -11.28
C GLU A 61 -11.32 3.09 -10.10
N LEU A 62 -11.46 3.81 -8.99
CA LEU A 62 -12.11 3.30 -7.77
C LEU A 62 -13.31 4.18 -7.41
N THR A 63 -14.52 3.64 -7.56
CA THR A 63 -15.77 4.32 -7.18
C THR A 63 -16.56 3.44 -6.20
N PRO A 64 -16.70 3.83 -4.92
CA PRO A 64 -16.15 5.04 -4.30
C PRO A 64 -14.61 4.99 -4.16
N PRO A 65 -13.93 6.14 -4.04
CA PRO A 65 -12.49 6.18 -3.85
C PRO A 65 -12.07 5.40 -2.61
N LEU A 66 -11.07 4.51 -2.76
CA LEU A 66 -10.38 3.91 -1.64
C LEU A 66 -9.27 4.85 -1.18
N LEU A 67 -8.97 4.84 0.12
CA LEU A 67 -7.93 5.67 0.75
C LEU A 67 -8.10 7.20 0.53
N PRO A 68 -9.31 7.77 0.72
CA PRO A 68 -9.58 9.18 0.42
C PRO A 68 -8.75 10.17 1.26
N ARG A 69 -8.41 9.84 2.52
CA ARG A 69 -7.54 10.69 3.35
C ARG A 69 -6.12 10.70 2.81
N PHE A 70 -5.61 9.57 2.34
CA PHE A 70 -4.28 9.50 1.74
C PHE A 70 -4.23 10.33 0.45
N LEU A 71 -5.26 10.24 -0.40
CA LEU A 71 -5.39 11.08 -1.59
C LEU A 71 -5.48 12.57 -1.24
N GLY A 72 -6.16 12.92 -0.14
CA GLY A 72 -6.16 14.28 0.41
C GLY A 72 -4.75 14.74 0.78
N VAL A 73 -3.99 13.90 1.48
CA VAL A 73 -2.60 14.18 1.84
C VAL A 73 -1.72 14.37 0.60
N LEU A 74 -1.85 13.54 -0.43
CA LEU A 74 -1.15 13.73 -1.70
C LEU A 74 -1.51 15.06 -2.35
N THR A 75 -2.80 15.42 -2.35
CA THR A 75 -3.27 16.69 -2.95
C THR A 75 -2.71 17.90 -2.22
N GLU A 76 -2.65 17.87 -0.89
CA GLU A 76 -2.20 19.00 -0.07
C GLU A 76 -0.68 19.12 0.04
N ARG A 77 0.02 17.97 0.13
CA ARG A 77 1.43 17.90 0.53
C ARG A 77 2.30 17.04 -0.39
N GLY A 78 1.74 16.51 -1.47
CA GLY A 78 2.48 15.76 -2.48
C GLY A 78 3.58 16.60 -3.10
N ILE A 79 4.79 16.06 -3.10
CA ILE A 79 5.96 16.66 -3.72
C ILE A 79 6.08 16.16 -5.17
N ASP A 80 5.93 14.85 -5.35
CA ASP A 80 6.11 14.19 -6.64
C ASP A 80 5.49 12.79 -6.65
N VAL A 81 5.18 12.29 -7.84
CA VAL A 81 4.90 10.87 -8.12
C VAL A 81 5.77 10.46 -9.32
N ALA A 82 6.78 9.63 -9.06
CA ALA A 82 7.80 9.30 -10.06
C ALA A 82 7.83 7.80 -10.38
N LEU A 83 8.01 7.46 -11.65
CA LEU A 83 8.31 6.09 -12.06
C LEU A 83 9.77 5.77 -11.75
N VAL A 84 9.98 4.70 -11.00
CA VAL A 84 11.32 4.23 -10.58
C VAL A 84 11.50 2.74 -10.89
N ARG A 85 12.75 2.33 -11.12
CA ARG A 85 13.17 0.94 -11.01
C ARG A 85 13.66 0.68 -9.59
N VAL A 86 13.11 -0.35 -8.98
CA VAL A 86 13.44 -0.80 -7.63
C VAL A 86 14.33 -2.03 -7.74
N THR A 87 15.39 -2.07 -6.94
CA THR A 87 16.11 -3.32 -6.64
C THR A 87 16.18 -3.48 -5.12
N ALA A 88 15.44 -4.46 -4.60
CA ALA A 88 15.35 -4.77 -3.18
C ALA A 88 14.99 -6.24 -2.94
N ILE A 89 14.99 -6.67 -1.67
CA ILE A 89 14.67 -8.05 -1.28
C ILE A 89 13.23 -8.40 -1.64
N ASP A 90 12.28 -7.49 -1.36
CA ASP A 90 10.85 -7.79 -1.53
C ASP A 90 10.34 -7.54 -2.95
N HIS A 91 11.06 -6.72 -3.74
CA HIS A 91 10.68 -6.38 -5.10
C HIS A 91 11.89 -5.97 -5.95
N THR A 92 11.93 -6.47 -7.19
CA THR A 92 12.81 -5.98 -8.25
C THR A 92 11.98 -5.72 -9.50
N GLY A 93 11.97 -4.49 -10.01
CA GLY A 93 11.14 -4.09 -11.14
C GLY A 93 10.66 -2.65 -11.04
N LEU A 94 9.63 -2.30 -11.81
CA LEU A 94 9.06 -0.94 -11.76
C LEU A 94 8.18 -0.71 -10.53
N ALA A 95 8.08 0.54 -10.09
CA ALA A 95 7.13 1.02 -9.09
C ALA A 95 6.86 2.53 -9.28
N LEU A 96 5.76 3.03 -8.72
CA LEU A 96 5.56 4.46 -8.51
C LEU A 96 6.00 4.85 -7.10
N LEU A 97 6.92 5.81 -7.02
CA LEU A 97 7.32 6.46 -5.79
C LEU A 97 6.42 7.67 -5.53
N TYR A 98 5.61 7.59 -4.49
CA TYR A 98 4.84 8.72 -3.96
C TYR A 98 5.69 9.43 -2.91
N SER A 99 5.94 10.72 -3.10
CA SER A 99 6.75 11.54 -2.18
C SER A 99 5.88 12.63 -1.57
N VAL A 100 5.86 12.72 -0.24
CA VAL A 100 4.99 13.66 0.49
C VAL A 100 5.80 14.43 1.51
N ARG A 101 5.55 15.74 1.60
CA ARG A 101 6.14 16.58 2.65
C ARG A 101 5.55 16.22 4.00
N TYR A 102 6.41 15.80 4.93
CA TYR A 102 6.02 15.45 6.30
C TYR A 102 6.10 16.67 7.22
N SER A 103 7.30 17.23 7.41
CA SER A 103 7.56 18.39 8.28
C SER A 103 8.76 19.20 7.80
N GLY A 104 8.58 20.51 7.56
CA GLY A 104 9.68 21.34 7.04
C GLY A 104 10.21 20.79 5.71
N ASP A 105 11.49 20.43 5.69
CA ASP A 105 12.16 19.81 4.55
C ASP A 105 12.10 18.26 4.57
N ASP A 106 11.58 17.65 5.64
CA ASP A 106 11.44 16.20 5.73
C ASP A 106 10.31 15.70 4.83
N ALA A 107 10.60 14.63 4.10
CA ALA A 107 9.64 13.92 3.27
C ALA A 107 9.48 12.47 3.74
N ARG A 108 8.32 11.90 3.44
CA ARG A 108 8.05 10.47 3.58
C ARG A 108 7.63 9.89 2.25
N TYR A 109 7.80 8.58 2.13
CA TYR A 109 7.67 7.88 0.86
C TYR A 109 6.78 6.64 1.00
N VAL A 110 6.15 6.26 -0.11
CA VAL A 110 5.55 4.94 -0.31
C VAL A 110 5.71 4.54 -1.77
N CYS A 111 6.05 3.28 -2.03
CA CYS A 111 6.13 2.73 -3.38
C CYS A 111 4.89 1.89 -3.69
N GLY A 112 4.14 2.24 -4.74
CA GLY A 112 3.07 1.41 -5.28
C GLY A 112 3.55 0.56 -6.44
N LEU A 113 3.28 -0.75 -6.40
CA LEU A 113 3.70 -1.69 -7.44
C LEU A 113 2.75 -1.65 -8.65
N PRO A 114 3.18 -2.08 -9.85
CA PRO A 114 2.30 -2.18 -11.00
C PRO A 114 1.06 -3.03 -10.68
N PRO A 115 -0.13 -2.69 -11.19
CA PRO A 115 -1.32 -3.54 -11.02
C PRO A 115 -1.10 -4.95 -11.56
N ALA A 116 -1.73 -5.92 -10.91
CA ALA A 116 -1.64 -7.33 -11.29
C ALA A 116 -2.57 -7.62 -12.47
N THR A 117 -2.09 -8.34 -13.47
CA THR A 117 -2.93 -8.83 -14.58
C THR A 117 -3.74 -10.07 -14.22
N THR A 118 -3.29 -10.80 -13.19
CA THR A 118 -3.96 -11.99 -12.65
C THR A 118 -3.77 -12.02 -11.15
N LEU A 119 -4.79 -12.48 -10.42
CA LEU A 119 -4.73 -12.60 -8.98
C LEU A 119 -4.47 -14.06 -8.57
N PRO A 120 -3.56 -14.31 -7.61
CA PRO A 120 -3.42 -15.62 -6.99
C PRO A 120 -4.67 -15.96 -6.17
N GLU A 121 -4.86 -17.26 -5.89
CA GLU A 121 -6.06 -17.77 -5.21
C GLU A 121 -6.35 -17.04 -3.90
N ALA A 122 -5.34 -16.78 -3.07
CA ALA A 122 -5.48 -16.04 -1.81
C ALA A 122 -6.12 -14.65 -2.03
N ALA A 123 -5.65 -13.88 -3.01
CA ALA A 123 -6.19 -12.56 -3.30
C ALA A 123 -7.62 -12.60 -3.85
N THR A 124 -8.02 -13.67 -4.55
CA THR A 124 -9.39 -13.83 -5.05
C THR A 124 -10.43 -14.10 -3.95
N LYS A 125 -9.98 -14.46 -2.74
CA LYS A 125 -10.84 -14.65 -1.56
C LYS A 125 -11.17 -13.34 -0.85
N LEU A 126 -10.38 -12.29 -1.06
CA LEU A 126 -10.60 -10.98 -0.45
C LEU A 126 -11.84 -10.30 -1.04
N PRO A 127 -12.44 -9.31 -0.34
CA PRO A 127 -13.53 -8.50 -0.86
C PRO A 127 -13.19 -7.88 -2.22
N ALA A 128 -14.20 -7.69 -3.07
CA ALA A 128 -14.03 -7.20 -4.45
C ALA A 128 -13.20 -5.91 -4.53
N SER A 129 -13.34 -5.00 -3.57
CA SER A 129 -12.56 -3.76 -3.52
C SER A 129 -11.05 -3.96 -3.39
N PHE A 130 -10.58 -5.02 -2.73
CA PHE A 130 -9.16 -5.41 -2.72
C PHE A 130 -8.71 -5.96 -4.07
N GLN A 131 -9.56 -6.78 -4.69
CA GLN A 131 -9.27 -7.31 -6.02
C GLN A 131 -9.19 -6.19 -7.06
N ASP A 132 -10.12 -5.24 -7.03
CA ASP A 132 -10.13 -4.04 -7.86
C ASP A 132 -8.86 -3.23 -7.62
N PHE A 133 -8.54 -2.91 -6.35
CA PHE A 133 -7.32 -2.18 -6.03
C PHE A 133 -6.05 -2.84 -6.58
N TYR A 134 -5.92 -4.17 -6.40
CA TYR A 134 -4.75 -4.91 -6.89
C TYR A 134 -4.63 -4.93 -8.42
N THR A 135 -5.74 -4.87 -9.13
CA THR A 135 -5.77 -5.01 -10.60
C THR A 135 -5.85 -3.68 -11.35
N THR A 136 -6.24 -2.58 -10.69
CA THR A 136 -6.37 -1.27 -11.32
C THR A 136 -5.37 -0.23 -10.81
N ILE A 137 -5.04 -0.26 -9.51
CA ILE A 137 -4.18 0.77 -8.88
C ILE A 137 -2.79 0.24 -8.60
N HIS A 138 -2.65 -0.72 -7.67
CA HIS A 138 -1.35 -1.25 -7.26
C HIS A 138 -1.44 -2.69 -6.75
N ALA A 139 -0.58 -3.59 -7.24
CA ALA A 139 -0.42 -4.94 -6.70
C ALA A 139 0.44 -4.96 -5.41
N GLY A 140 0.09 -4.11 -4.44
CA GLY A 140 0.82 -3.91 -3.20
C GLY A 140 1.51 -2.55 -3.12
N MET A 141 1.76 -2.11 -1.89
CA MET A 141 2.39 -0.83 -1.55
C MET A 141 3.39 -1.00 -0.40
N HIS A 142 4.56 -0.38 -0.52
CA HIS A 142 5.69 -0.52 0.39
C HIS A 142 6.02 0.79 1.09
N LEU A 143 6.02 0.78 2.43
CA LEU A 143 6.53 1.90 3.24
C LEU A 143 8.05 1.87 3.31
N THR A 144 8.63 0.67 3.28
CA THR A 144 10.07 0.44 3.13
C THR A 144 10.27 -0.75 2.18
N LEU A 145 11.44 -0.87 1.60
CA LEU A 145 11.80 -1.95 0.68
C LEU A 145 12.45 -3.14 1.42
N GLN A 146 12.23 -3.23 2.74
CA GLN A 146 12.75 -4.26 3.65
C GLN A 146 11.67 -4.73 4.65
N GLY A 147 10.49 -5.10 4.16
CA GLY A 147 9.47 -5.83 4.91
C GLY A 147 8.29 -5.02 5.45
N ARG A 148 8.30 -3.68 5.36
CA ARG A 148 7.13 -2.86 5.74
C ARG A 148 6.22 -2.60 4.55
N HIS A 149 4.99 -3.08 4.65
CA HIS A 149 3.98 -2.97 3.62
C HIS A 149 2.83 -2.09 4.11
N ALA A 150 2.53 -1.05 3.33
CA ALA A 150 1.26 -0.34 3.43
C ALA A 150 0.12 -1.22 2.91
N ILE A 151 0.37 -1.99 1.85
CA ILE A 151 -0.55 -3.01 1.34
C ILE A 151 0.31 -4.19 0.90
N ILE A 152 0.08 -5.37 1.46
CA ILE A 152 0.83 -6.58 1.13
C ILE A 152 0.55 -6.98 -0.32
N LYS A 153 1.56 -7.51 -1.01
CA LYS A 153 1.42 -7.97 -2.38
C LYS A 153 0.43 -9.13 -2.46
N PRO A 154 -0.36 -9.26 -3.53
CA PRO A 154 -1.33 -10.35 -3.63
C PRO A 154 -0.67 -11.75 -3.60
N ASP A 155 0.55 -11.89 -4.11
CA ASP A 155 1.34 -13.14 -4.10
C ASP A 155 2.04 -13.44 -2.77
N ALA A 156 2.02 -12.50 -1.83
CA ALA A 156 2.63 -12.60 -0.51
C ALA A 156 1.60 -12.59 0.63
N LEU A 157 0.31 -12.59 0.31
CA LEU A 157 -0.77 -12.68 1.30
C LEU A 157 -0.64 -13.97 2.11
N LYS A 158 -0.84 -13.85 3.42
CA LYS A 158 -0.88 -14.95 4.36
C LYS A 158 -2.10 -14.81 5.25
N THR A 159 -2.69 -15.93 5.62
CA THR A 159 -3.70 -15.97 6.68
C THR A 159 -3.01 -15.80 8.04
N TRP A 160 -3.80 -15.52 9.08
CA TRP A 160 -3.30 -15.46 10.46
C TRP A 160 -2.71 -16.81 10.89
N ASP A 161 -3.35 -17.91 10.48
CA ASP A 161 -2.87 -19.28 10.71
C ASP A 161 -1.48 -19.50 10.10
N GLU A 162 -1.28 -19.10 8.84
CA GLU A 162 0.02 -19.20 8.16
C GLU A 162 1.08 -18.24 8.75
N TRP A 163 0.65 -17.06 9.20
CA TRP A 163 1.53 -16.06 9.79
C TRP A 163 2.07 -16.48 11.15
N THR A 164 1.21 -17.08 11.98
CA THR A 164 1.52 -17.51 13.35
C THR A 164 1.94 -18.97 13.46
N PHE A 165 1.96 -19.71 12.35
CA PHE A 165 2.28 -21.14 12.31
C PHE A 165 1.29 -22.00 13.12
N GLY A 166 0.01 -21.65 13.07
CA GLY A 166 -1.08 -22.39 13.71
C GLY A 166 -1.26 -22.11 15.19
N GLU A 167 -0.79 -20.96 15.69
CA GLU A 167 -1.09 -20.54 17.06
C GLU A 167 -2.54 -20.07 17.18
N ASP A 168 -3.16 -20.35 18.33
CA ASP A 168 -4.51 -19.89 18.63
C ASP A 168 -4.57 -18.36 18.66
N ILE A 169 -5.70 -17.81 18.18
CA ILE A 169 -5.96 -16.38 18.28
C ILE A 169 -6.00 -15.96 19.75
N THR A 170 -5.19 -14.97 20.07
CA THR A 170 -5.25 -14.24 21.34
C THR A 170 -5.73 -12.82 21.08
N PHE A 171 -6.42 -12.23 22.07
CA PHE A 171 -6.99 -10.89 21.94
C PHE A 171 -6.29 -9.92 22.89
N LEU A 172 -6.01 -8.70 22.40
CA LEU A 172 -5.40 -7.63 23.18
C LEU A 172 -6.36 -7.15 24.28
N ASP A 173 -7.64 -7.08 23.93
CA ASP A 173 -8.75 -6.74 24.80
C ASP A 173 -9.66 -7.95 25.05
N LYS A 174 -10.80 -7.72 25.71
CA LYS A 174 -11.82 -8.76 25.87
C LYS A 174 -12.24 -9.29 24.49
N PRO A 175 -12.30 -10.62 24.28
CA PRO A 175 -12.74 -11.20 23.02
C PRO A 175 -14.12 -10.67 22.59
N PRO A 176 -14.29 -10.32 21.31
CA PRO A 176 -15.57 -9.88 20.76
C PRO A 176 -16.57 -11.03 20.70
N GLN A 177 -17.83 -10.70 20.40
CA GLN A 177 -18.89 -11.70 20.27
C GLN A 177 -18.68 -12.62 19.08
N TYR A 178 -18.15 -12.08 17.98
CA TYR A 178 -17.78 -12.84 16.80
C TYR A 178 -16.25 -12.99 16.79
N ILE A 179 -15.77 -14.23 16.79
CA ILE A 179 -14.34 -14.56 16.77
C ILE A 179 -14.00 -15.03 15.36
N PRO A 180 -13.05 -14.39 14.67
CA PRO A 180 -12.69 -14.74 13.31
C PRO A 180 -11.97 -16.10 13.28
N SER A 181 -12.05 -16.78 12.14
CA SER A 181 -11.27 -18.01 11.95
C SER A 181 -9.89 -17.68 11.41
N ALA A 182 -8.83 -18.20 12.03
CA ALA A 182 -7.44 -17.85 11.69
C ALA A 182 -7.08 -18.13 10.20
N ASP A 183 -7.71 -19.13 9.59
CA ASP A 183 -7.53 -19.51 8.18
C ASP A 183 -8.32 -18.65 7.19
N LYS A 184 -9.23 -17.80 7.68
CA LYS A 184 -10.02 -16.85 6.88
C LYS A 184 -9.56 -15.40 7.03
N LEU A 185 -8.68 -15.13 7.99
CA LEU A 185 -8.20 -13.81 8.35
C LEU A 185 -6.88 -13.49 7.66
N TYR A 186 -6.92 -12.73 6.57
CA TYR A 186 -5.73 -12.41 5.77
C TYR A 186 -5.03 -11.13 6.26
N VAL A 187 -3.72 -11.18 6.43
CA VAL A 187 -2.90 -9.99 6.71
C VAL A 187 -2.75 -9.20 5.41
N VAL A 188 -3.21 -7.94 5.41
CA VAL A 188 -3.14 -7.05 4.23
C VAL A 188 -2.24 -5.83 4.44
N TYR A 189 -1.84 -5.53 5.68
CA TYR A 189 -0.91 -4.46 6.04
C TYR A 189 0.06 -4.98 7.10
N ASN A 190 1.33 -4.56 7.04
CA ASN A 190 2.30 -4.89 8.08
C ASN A 190 3.35 -3.78 8.27
N HIS A 191 3.47 -3.31 9.51
CA HIS A 191 4.54 -2.42 9.95
C HIS A 191 5.64 -3.15 10.75
N ASN A 192 6.34 -4.11 10.11
CA ASN A 192 7.41 -4.94 10.72
C ASN A 192 7.06 -5.51 12.11
N ASN A 193 5.94 -6.22 12.21
CA ASN A 193 5.47 -6.93 13.41
C ASN A 193 4.97 -6.03 14.56
N ALA A 194 4.96 -4.71 14.38
CA ALA A 194 4.40 -3.80 15.38
C ALA A 194 2.88 -3.74 15.28
N ALA A 195 2.36 -3.53 14.07
CA ALA A 195 0.94 -3.42 13.78
C ALA A 195 0.60 -4.08 12.44
N MET A 196 -0.55 -4.74 12.39
CA MET A 196 -1.11 -5.38 11.19
C MET A 196 -2.58 -5.01 11.04
N ALA A 197 -3.04 -4.84 9.80
CA ALA A 197 -4.47 -4.81 9.49
C ALA A 197 -4.83 -6.08 8.73
N LEU A 198 -5.99 -6.62 9.03
CA LEU A 198 -6.44 -7.90 8.53
C LEU A 198 -7.84 -7.80 7.92
N VAL A 199 -8.09 -8.68 6.96
CA VAL A 199 -9.38 -8.83 6.29
C VAL A 199 -9.90 -10.22 6.58
N ASP A 200 -11.05 -10.30 7.26
CA ASP A 200 -11.79 -11.56 7.32
C ASP A 200 -12.53 -11.77 6.00
N THR A 201 -12.43 -12.98 5.46
CA THR A 201 -13.12 -13.41 4.25
C THR A 201 -14.43 -14.14 4.54
N ASP A 202 -14.75 -14.37 5.81
CA ASP A 202 -16.08 -14.80 6.25
C ASP A 202 -17.09 -13.65 6.14
N PRO A 203 -18.09 -13.74 5.24
CA PRO A 203 -19.08 -12.67 5.06
C PRO A 203 -20.00 -12.48 6.27
N ALA A 204 -19.99 -13.41 7.23
CA ALA A 204 -20.74 -13.27 8.48
C ALA A 204 -20.01 -12.43 9.53
N ASP A 205 -18.72 -12.14 9.34
CA ASP A 205 -17.95 -11.31 10.26
C ASP A 205 -18.07 -9.81 9.90
N PRO A 206 -18.63 -8.96 10.78
CA PRO A 206 -18.61 -7.51 10.59
C PRO A 206 -17.32 -6.84 11.12
N GLY A 207 -16.38 -7.61 11.68
CA GLY A 207 -15.19 -7.12 12.35
C GLY A 207 -14.24 -6.34 11.45
N VAL A 208 -13.54 -5.39 12.05
CA VAL A 208 -12.42 -4.70 11.40
C VAL A 208 -11.17 -5.03 12.21
N TRP A 209 -10.34 -5.91 11.69
CA TRP A 209 -9.30 -6.55 12.48
C TRP A 209 -7.97 -5.83 12.40
N GLY A 210 -7.42 -5.52 13.57
CA GLY A 210 -6.02 -5.15 13.74
C GLY A 210 -5.29 -6.18 14.60
N ALA A 211 -3.96 -6.17 14.54
CA ALA A 211 -3.13 -6.95 15.45
C ALA A 211 -1.88 -6.19 15.88
N GLU A 212 -1.58 -6.26 17.18
CA GLU A 212 -0.43 -5.62 17.81
C GLU A 212 0.18 -6.61 18.81
N VAL A 213 1.51 -6.69 18.85
CA VAL A 213 2.24 -7.58 19.77
C VAL A 213 1.76 -9.04 19.70
N GLY A 214 1.33 -9.49 18.51
CA GLY A 214 0.81 -10.84 18.27
C GLY A 214 -0.62 -11.09 18.75
N MET A 215 -1.34 -10.08 19.20
CA MET A 215 -2.72 -10.19 19.68
C MET A 215 -3.69 -9.43 18.77
N LEU A 216 -4.83 -10.03 18.46
CA LEU A 216 -5.90 -9.42 17.67
C LEU A 216 -6.73 -8.43 18.50
N TYR A 217 -7.28 -7.42 17.84
CA TYR A 217 -8.30 -6.55 18.40
C TYR A 217 -9.28 -6.12 17.31
N ASP A 218 -10.54 -5.93 17.72
CA ASP A 218 -11.60 -5.47 16.83
C ASP A 218 -11.70 -3.93 16.87
N GLN A 219 -11.59 -3.32 15.70
CA GLN A 219 -11.67 -1.88 15.45
C GLN A 219 -13.01 -1.46 14.83
N SER A 220 -14.00 -2.35 14.75
CA SER A 220 -15.33 -2.07 14.18
C SER A 220 -16.08 -0.94 14.89
N ASN A 221 -15.72 -0.62 16.14
CA ASN A 221 -16.28 0.53 16.87
C ASN A 221 -15.72 1.89 16.39
N GLN A 222 -14.58 1.89 15.70
CA GLN A 222 -13.90 3.10 15.22
C GLN A 222 -13.97 3.26 13.70
N PHE A 223 -13.94 2.14 12.97
CA PHE A 223 -13.92 2.13 11.51
C PHE A 223 -15.04 1.24 10.97
N GLY A 224 -15.66 1.66 9.87
CA GLY A 224 -16.71 0.91 9.19
C GLY A 224 -16.18 -0.16 8.22
N SER A 225 -14.87 -0.18 7.94
CA SER A 225 -14.23 -1.20 7.10
C SER A 225 -12.71 -1.26 7.29
N THR A 226 -12.09 -2.36 6.86
CA THR A 226 -10.62 -2.44 6.78
C THR A 226 -10.02 -1.35 5.89
N TRP A 227 -10.73 -0.89 4.85
CA TRP A 227 -10.25 0.21 4.02
C TRP A 227 -10.17 1.55 4.76
N GLU A 228 -11.12 1.84 5.66
CA GLU A 228 -11.06 3.04 6.50
C GLU A 228 -9.90 2.96 7.50
N LEU A 229 -9.64 1.78 8.07
CA LEU A 229 -8.47 1.54 8.92
C LEU A 229 -7.15 1.75 8.16
N LEU A 230 -7.04 1.17 6.96
CA LEU A 230 -5.87 1.33 6.09
C LEU A 230 -5.66 2.80 5.69
N ASP A 231 -6.74 3.52 5.39
CA ASP A 231 -6.69 4.93 5.04
C ASP A 231 -6.18 5.79 6.20
N ASP A 232 -6.67 5.54 7.42
CA ASP A 232 -6.20 6.24 8.61
C ASP A 232 -4.72 5.98 8.88
N TRP A 233 -4.29 4.71 8.85
CA TRP A 233 -2.90 4.34 9.13
C TRP A 233 -1.93 4.82 8.05
N LEU A 234 -2.28 4.66 6.77
CA LEU A 234 -1.46 5.14 5.66
C LEU A 234 -1.38 6.67 5.68
N SER A 235 -2.49 7.37 5.89
CA SER A 235 -2.48 8.83 6.02
C SER A 235 -1.72 9.31 7.25
N GLY A 236 -1.83 8.58 8.36
CA GLY A 236 -1.10 8.82 9.60
C GLY A 236 0.41 8.71 9.40
N TRP A 237 0.87 7.75 8.58
CA TRP A 237 2.27 7.69 8.16
C TRP A 237 2.75 8.99 7.53
N PHE A 238 1.90 9.75 6.84
CA PHE A 238 2.30 11.01 6.22
C PHE A 238 1.97 12.25 7.04
N THR A 239 1.41 12.11 8.24
CA THR A 239 0.93 13.25 9.04
C THR A 239 1.76 13.40 10.33
N PRO A 240 2.35 14.57 10.60
CA PRO A 240 3.01 14.82 11.89
C PRO A 240 2.06 14.53 13.04
N CYS A 241 2.52 13.75 14.02
CA CYS A 241 1.84 13.69 15.30
C CYS A 241 1.83 15.11 15.87
N ARG A 242 0.63 15.63 16.17
CA ARG A 242 0.48 16.95 16.80
C ARG A 242 0.85 16.90 18.28
#